data_AF-S4PR74-F1
#
_entry.id   AF-S4PR74-F1
#
_cell.length_a   1.000
_cell.length_b   1.000
_cell.length_c   1.000
_cell.angle_alpha   90.00
_cell.angle_beta   90.00
_cell.angle_gamma   90.00
#
_symmetry.space_group_name_H-M   'P 1'
#
loop_
_entity.id
_entity.type
_entity.pdbx_description
1 polymer ?
#
loop_
_entity_poly.entity_id
_entity_poly.type
_entity_poly.pdbx_seq_one_letter_code
_entity_poly.pdbx_strand_id
1 'polypeptide(L)' 'MGRFGNQADNFLGALAFSKAINRTLVLPPWVEYRYGEVKSIQVPFDTYFNIDPLKKYNYVITMNAFMENIAPV' A
#
# COMPACT_ATOMS: atom_id res chain seq x y z
N MET A 1 -9.46 -1.70 6.70
CA MET A 1 -10.88 -1.33 6.79
C MET A 1 -10.97 -0.05 7.58
N GLY A 2 -11.73 0.96 7.14
CA GLY A 2 -11.76 2.27 7.79
C GLY A 2 -10.95 3.35 7.05
N ARG A 3 -10.73 4.49 7.71
CA ARG A 3 -10.02 5.65 7.13
C ARG A 3 -8.50 5.50 7.29
N PHE A 4 -7.76 6.56 6.99
CA PHE A 4 -6.29 6.56 6.96
C PHE A 4 -5.63 5.88 8.17
N GLY A 5 -6.01 6.24 9.41
CA GLY A 5 -5.40 5.66 10.61
C GLY A 5 -5.52 4.13 10.68
N ASN A 6 -6.68 3.57 10.35
CA ASN A 6 -6.87 2.11 10.32
C ASN A 6 -6.12 1.46 9.15
N GLN A 7 -6.01 2.15 8.01
CA GLN A 7 -5.22 1.65 6.88
C GLN A 7 -3.73 1.63 7.23
N ALA A 8 -3.22 2.63 7.94
CA ALA A 8 -1.84 2.70 8.39
C ALA A 8 -1.51 1.58 9.40
N ASP A 9 -2.41 1.32 10.35
CA ASP A 9 -2.24 0.22 11.32
C ASP A 9 -2.23 -1.15 10.62
N ASN A 10 -3.18 -1.38 9.71
CA ASN A 10 -3.20 -2.57 8.86
C ASN A 10 -1.92 -2.71 8.01
N PHE A 11 -1.39 -1.61 7.48
CA PHE A 11 -0.15 -1.60 6.71
C PHE A 11 1.03 -2.08 7.55
N LEU A 12 1.18 -1.61 8.79
CA LEU A 12 2.26 -2.05 9.68
C LEU A 12 2.18 -3.56 9.95
N GLY A 13 0.97 -4.08 10.20
CA GLY A 13 0.74 -5.51 10.34
C GLY A 13 1.09 -6.30 9.08
N ALA A 14 0.66 -5.83 7.90
CA ALA A 14 0.94 -6.48 6.62
C ALA A 14 2.45 -6.43 6.26
N LEU A 15 3.16 -5.36 6.61
CA LEU A 15 4.59 -5.23 6.42
C LEU A 15 5.36 -6.25 7.26
N ALA A 16 4.99 -6.41 8.53
CA ALA A 16 5.57 -7.44 9.38
C ALA A 16 5.24 -8.86 8.87
N PHE A 17 3.98 -9.09 8.48
CA PHE A 17 3.53 -10.40 7.99
C PHE A 17 4.25 -10.82 6.70
N SER A 18 4.33 -9.93 5.71
CA SER A 18 5.01 -10.19 4.43
C SER A 18 6.49 -10.55 4.62
N LYS A 19 7.16 -9.90 5.58
CA LYS A 19 8.53 -10.26 5.98
C LYS A 19 8.58 -11.65 6.59
N ALA A 20 7.65 -11.99 7.47
CA ALA A 20 7.61 -13.29 8.15
C ALA A 20 7.43 -14.47 7.17
N ILE A 21 6.70 -14.25 6.06
CA ILE A 21 6.48 -15.27 5.01
C ILE A 21 7.43 -15.13 3.81
N ASN A 22 8.43 -14.25 3.89
CA ASN A 22 9.40 -13.97 2.84
C ASN A 22 8.76 -13.70 1.46
N ARG A 23 7.75 -12.83 1.42
CA ARG A 23 7.09 -12.38 0.19
C ARG A 23 7.23 -10.87 0.04
N THR A 24 7.38 -10.42 -1.21
CA THR A 24 7.30 -9.01 -1.55
C THR A 24 5.90 -8.48 -1.24
N LEU A 25 5.83 -7.41 -0.46
CA LEU A 25 4.56 -6.72 -0.21
C LEU A 25 4.26 -5.75 -1.34
N VAL A 26 3.11 -5.92 -1.97
CA VAL A 26 2.55 -4.92 -2.87
C VAL A 26 1.86 -3.86 -2.02
N LEU A 27 2.35 -2.62 -2.06
CA LEU A 27 1.84 -1.48 -1.31
C LEU A 27 0.57 -0.97 -1.98
N PRO A 28 -0.63 -1.16 -1.40
CA PRO A 28 -1.88 -0.71 -2.00
C PRO A 28 -1.98 0.82 -1.95
N PRO A 29 -2.78 1.43 -2.85
CA PRO A 29 -3.11 2.85 -2.70
C PRO A 29 -3.90 3.08 -1.41
N TRP A 30 -3.76 4.25 -0.83
CA TRP A 30 -4.62 4.75 0.24
C TRP A 30 -6.03 4.98 -0.31
N VAL A 31 -7.03 4.59 0.46
CA VAL A 31 -8.43 4.84 0.10
C VAL A 31 -8.90 6.07 0.86
N GLU A 32 -9.09 7.17 0.14
CA GLU A 32 -9.69 8.40 0.67
C GLU A 32 -11.20 8.43 0.43
N TYR A 33 -11.92 8.82 1.47
CA TYR A 33 -13.36 9.11 1.40
C TYR A 33 -13.54 10.60 1.65
N ARG A 34 -14.02 11.32 0.63
CA ARG A 34 -14.29 12.76 0.72
C ARG A 34 -15.77 13.00 0.92
N TYR A 35 -16.10 13.94 1.80
CA TYR A 35 -17.49 14.31 2.03
C TYR A 35 -18.09 14.90 0.75
N GLY A 36 -19.27 14.43 0.36
CA GLY A 36 -19.96 14.85 -0.87
C GLY A 36 -19.55 14.08 -2.13
N GLU A 37 -18.50 13.26 -2.07
CA GLU A 37 -18.13 12.38 -3.19
C GLU A 37 -18.75 10.99 -3.04
N VAL A 38 -19.36 10.49 -4.11
CA VAL A 38 -20.02 9.17 -4.11
C VAL A 38 -19.00 8.02 -4.18
N LYS A 39 -17.85 8.26 -4.82
CA LYS A 39 -16.79 7.27 -4.99
C LYS A 39 -15.60 7.61 -4.11
N SER A 40 -14.88 6.59 -3.66
CA SER A 40 -13.57 6.78 -3.04
C SER A 40 -12.52 7.13 -4.07
N ILE A 41 -11.42 7.72 -3.60
CA ILE A 41 -10.22 7.99 -4.38
C ILE A 41 -9.10 7.07 -3.90
N GLN A 42 -8.35 6.54 -4.86
CA GLN A 42 -7.22 5.65 -4.64
C GLN A 42 -5.96 6.46 -4.85
N VAL A 43 -5.33 6.86 -3.75
CA VAL A 43 -4.12 7.68 -3.76
C VAL A 43 -2.91 6.75 -3.70
N PRO A 44 -1.96 6.81 -4.66
CA PRO A 44 -0.77 5.97 -4.63
C PRO A 44 -0.04 6.05 -3.28
N PHE A 45 0.46 4.91 -2.79
CA PHE A 45 1.08 4.80 -1.47
C PHE A 45 2.19 5.85 -1.26
N ASP A 46 2.99 6.03 -2.31
CA ASP A 46 4.15 6.90 -2.42
C ASP A 46 3.82 8.40 -2.56
N THR A 47 2.54 8.77 -2.61
CA THR A 47 2.10 10.18 -2.55
C THR A 47 2.47 10.83 -1.21
N TYR A 48 2.38 10.07 -0.11
CA TYR A 48 2.63 10.60 1.25
C TYR A 48 3.91 10.07 1.89
N PHE A 49 4.42 8.93 1.42
CA PHE A 49 5.54 8.24 2.06
C PHE A 49 6.62 7.89 1.05
N ASN A 50 7.87 8.22 1.37
CA ASN A 50 9.00 7.64 0.65
C ASN A 50 9.10 6.14 0.97
N ILE A 51 9.12 5.30 -0.07
CA ILE A 51 9.17 3.84 0.05
C ILE A 51 10.60 3.30 0.24
N ASP A 52 11.65 4.08 -0.02
CA ASP A 52 13.03 3.61 0.06
C ASP A 52 13.44 3.12 1.46
N PRO A 53 13.02 3.76 2.57
CA PRO A 53 13.24 3.20 3.90
C PRO A 53 12.57 1.84 4.12
N LEU A 54 11.39 1.62 3.52
CA LEU A 54 10.66 0.35 3.66
C LEU A 54 11.40 -0.81 3.00
N LYS A 55 12.08 -0.55 1.86
CA LYS A 55 12.92 -1.52 1.16
C LYS A 55 14.08 -2.06 2.00
N LYS A 56 14.51 -1.31 3.03
CA LYS A 56 15.53 -1.77 3.99
C LYS A 56 14.97 -2.79 5.00
N TYR A 57 13.65 -2.79 5.22
CA TYR A 57 13.00 -3.67 6.18
C TYR A 57 12.47 -4.97 5.55
N ASN A 58 11.78 -4.87 4.41
CA ASN A 58 11.27 -5.99 3.61
C ASN A 58 11.23 -5.61 2.12
N TYR A 59 11.12 -6.59 1.21
CA TYR A 59 10.85 -6.33 -0.20
C TYR A 59 9.47 -5.71 -0.38
N VAL A 60 9.40 -4.54 -1.02
CA VAL A 60 8.15 -3.83 -1.29
C VAL A 60 8.14 -3.28 -2.72
N ILE A 61 6.94 -3.20 -3.31
CA ILE A 61 6.69 -2.56 -4.61
C ILE A 61 5.34 -1.83 -4.55
N THR A 62 5.17 -0.72 -5.26
CA THR A 62 3.85 -0.05 -5.33
C THR A 62 2.86 -0.89 -6.12
N MET A 63 1.57 -0.82 -5.77
CA MET A 63 0.51 -1.48 -6.52
C MET A 63 0.52 -1.07 -7.99
N ASN A 64 0.76 0.20 -8.30
CA ASN A 64 0.82 0.64 -9.68
C ASN A 64 1.92 -0.09 -10.46
N ALA A 65 3.15 -0.09 -9.93
CA ALA A 65 4.26 -0.77 -10.58
C ALA A 65 4.06 -2.28 -10.69
N PHE A 66 3.41 -2.91 -9.70
CA PHE A 66 3.06 -4.33 -9.77
C PHE A 66 2.04 -4.61 -10.89
N MET A 67 0.96 -3.83 -10.96
CA MET A 67 -0.09 -4.02 -11.95
C MET A 67 0.38 -3.73 -13.37
N GLU A 68 1.24 -2.73 -13.56
CA GLU A 68 1.77 -2.34 -14.87
C GLU A 68 2.84 -3.31 -15.40
N ASN A 69 3.71 -3.84 -14.52
CA ASN A 69 4.94 -4.50 -14.96
C ASN A 69 5.04 -5.99 -14.58
N ILE A 70 4.18 -6.50 -13.69
CA ILE A 70 4.32 -7.85 -13.12
C ILE A 70 3.02 -8.66 -13.25
N ALA A 71 1.86 -8.04 -13.03
CA ALA A 71 0.60 -8.75 -13.05
C ALA A 71 0.35 -9.40 -14.42
N PRO A 72 -0.07 -10.68 -14.47
CA PRO A 72 -0.48 -11.30 -15.71
C PRO A 72 -1.81 -10.66 -16.18
N VAL A 73 -1.85 -10.30 -17.47
CA VAL A 73 -3.03 -9.73 -18.14
C VAL A 73 -3.99 -10.83 -18.56
#